data_AF-A0A1Y2I357-F1
#
_entry.id   AF-A0A1Y2I357-F1
#
_cell.length_a   1.000
_cell.length_b   1.000
_cell.length_c   1.000
_cell.angle_alpha   90.00
_cell.angle_beta   90.00
_cell.angle_gamma   90.00
#
_symmetry.space_group_name_H-M   'P 1'
#
loop_
_entity.id
_entity.type
_entity.pdbx_description
1 polymer ?
#
loop_
_entity_poly.entity_id
_entity_poly.type
_entity_poly.pdbx_seq_one_letter_code
_entity_poly.pdbx_strand_id
1 'polypeptide(L)'
;MPKEEHPCPECGKTFAKAFNLKSHMKSHVTERPYHCQWPHCTKSFTRKHDCIRHFRIHTTVSPRRPLACPAPSCARRFSRQSALDRH
;
A
#
# COMPACT_ATOMS: atom_id res chain seq x y z
N MET A 1 41.41 -5.57 -5.91
CA MET A 1 40.12 -5.58 -6.64
C MET A 1 39.56 -4.17 -6.58
N PRO A 2 39.41 -3.45 -7.70
CA PRO A 2 38.83 -2.12 -7.66
C PRO A 2 37.41 -2.26 -7.12
N LYS A 3 37.12 -1.56 -6.03
CA LYS A 3 35.78 -1.50 -5.46
C LYS A 3 34.98 -0.65 -6.43
N GLU A 4 34.29 -1.27 -7.38
CA GLU A 4 33.37 -0.54 -8.25
C GLU A 4 32.29 0.06 -7.36
N GLU A 5 32.34 1.39 -7.26
CA GLU A 5 31.39 2.17 -6.50
C GLU A 5 30.30 2.61 -7.46
N HIS A 6 29.05 2.47 -7.05
CA HIS A 6 27.90 2.86 -7.84
C HIS A 6 27.33 4.15 -7.26
N PRO A 7 27.76 5.33 -7.74
CA PRO A 7 27.24 6.61 -7.28
C PRO A 7 25.82 6.84 -7.77
N CYS A 8 25.00 7.44 -6.91
CA CYS A 8 23.68 7.93 -7.27
C CYS A 8 23.82 9.26 -8.04
N PRO A 9 23.32 9.34 -9.29
CA PRO A 9 23.43 10.57 -10.09
C PRO A 9 22.58 11.72 -9.53
N GLU A 10 21.57 11.45 -8.69
CA GLU A 10 20.68 12.49 -8.16
C GLU A 10 21.13 13.09 -6.81
N CYS A 11 21.87 12.34 -5.99
CA CYS A 11 22.31 12.83 -4.68
C CYS A 11 23.76 12.53 -4.32
N GLY A 12 24.53 11.92 -5.22
CA GLY A 12 25.95 11.62 -5.04
C GLY A 12 26.26 10.48 -4.06
N LYS A 13 25.25 9.84 -3.44
CA LYS A 13 25.47 8.71 -2.52
C LYS A 13 26.07 7.51 -3.26
N THR A 14 27.15 6.95 -2.72
CA THR A 14 27.83 5.77 -3.28
C THR A 14 27.37 4.47 -2.63
N PHE A 15 27.19 3.44 -3.47
CA PHE A 15 26.80 2.11 -3.04
C PHE A 15 27.82 1.07 -3.52
N ALA A 16 28.12 0.09 -2.68
CA ALA A 16 29.07 -0.98 -3.01
C ALA A 16 28.53 -2.02 -4.01
N LYS A 17 27.24 -1.98 -4.35
CA LYS A 17 26.59 -2.94 -5.27
C LYS A 17 25.56 -2.24 -6.14
N ALA A 18 25.51 -2.59 -7.43
CA ALA A 18 24.57 -2.00 -8.39
C ALA A 18 23.10 -2.22 -7.99
N PHE A 19 22.76 -3.37 -7.41
CA PHE A 19 21.40 -3.64 -6.92
C PHE A 19 20.96 -2.68 -5.80
N ASN A 20 21.89 -2.27 -4.94
CA ASN A 20 21.62 -1.30 -3.87
C ASN A 20 21.37 0.09 -4.46
N LEU A 21 22.20 0.53 -5.41
CA LEU A 21 21.97 1.77 -6.16
C LEU A 21 20.59 1.73 -6.85
N LYS A 22 20.28 0.66 -7.58
CA LYS A 22 18.97 0.50 -8.26
C LYS A 22 17.79 0.54 -7.28
N SER A 23 17.95 0.00 -6.07
CA SER A 23 16.92 0.05 -5.02
C SER A 23 16.78 1.46 -4.41
N HIS A 24 17.90 2.18 -4.29
CA HIS A 24 17.95 3.56 -3.84
C HIS A 24 17.39 4.54 -4.87
N MET A 25 17.61 4.35 -6.18
CA MET A 25 17.00 5.20 -7.21
C MET A 25 15.47 5.25 -7.09
N LYS A 26 14.85 4.18 -6.59
CA LYS A 26 13.41 4.16 -6.30
C LYS A 26 13.00 5.16 -5.22
N SER A 27 13.88 5.54 -4.28
CA SER A 27 13.56 6.57 -3.28
C SER A 27 13.54 7.98 -3.85
N HIS A 28 14.22 8.22 -4.98
CA HIS A 28 14.15 9.50 -5.67
C HIS A 28 12.87 9.63 -6.51
N VAL A 29 12.38 8.52 -7.05
CA VAL A 29 11.08 8.46 -7.71
C VAL A 29 9.98 8.64 -6.65
N THR A 30 9.46 9.85 -6.56
CA THR A 30 8.28 10.21 -5.73
C THR A 30 7.00 9.57 -6.26
N GLU A 31 7.01 9.08 -7.50
CA GLU A 31 5.93 8.32 -8.08
C GLU A 31 5.82 6.96 -7.38
N ARG A 32 4.63 6.67 -6.86
CA ARG A 32 4.33 5.45 -6.14
C ARG A 32 3.39 4.61 -7.00
N PRO A 33 3.91 3.94 -8.05
CA PRO A 33 3.08 3.27 -9.06
C PRO A 33 2.23 2.12 -8.50
N TYR A 34 2.58 1.61 -7.31
CA TYR A 34 1.84 0.54 -6.67
C TYR A 34 0.79 1.13 -5.73
N HIS A 35 -0.40 1.40 -6.27
CA HIS A 35 -1.55 1.88 -5.49
C HIS A 35 -2.26 0.71 -4.83
N CYS A 36 -2.71 0.92 -3.58
CA CYS A 36 -3.60 -0.01 -2.92
C CYS A 36 -4.94 -0.02 -3.66
N GLN A 37 -5.39 -1.21 -4.07
CA GLN A 37 -6.66 -1.39 -4.77
C GLN A 37 -7.87 -1.49 -3.81
N TRP A 38 -7.64 -1.30 -2.51
CA TRP A 38 -8.70 -1.43 -1.51
C TRP A 38 -9.66 -0.21 -1.53
N PRO A 39 -10.99 -0.42 -1.53
CA PRO A 39 -11.95 0.68 -1.48
C PRO A 39 -11.71 1.58 -0.27
N HIS A 40 -11.69 2.90 -0.48
CA HIS A 40 -11.37 3.93 0.53
C HIS A 40 -9.91 3.93 1.05
N CYS A 41 -8.99 3.17 0.44
CA CYS A 41 -7.57 3.27 0.75
C CYS A 41 -6.80 4.05 -0.33
N THR A 42 -6.19 5.16 0.06
CA THR A 42 -5.40 6.02 -0.84
C THR A 42 -3.89 5.77 -0.73
N LYS A 43 -3.47 4.73 0.00
CA LYS A 43 -2.04 4.42 0.19
C LYS A 43 -1.44 3.89 -1.12
N SER A 44 -0.30 4.44 -1.48
CA SER A 44 0.53 3.99 -2.60
C SER A 44 1.93 3.62 -2.12
N PHE A 45 2.67 2.84 -2.89
CA PHE A 45 3.99 2.33 -2.53
C PHE A 45 4.94 2.40 -3.72
N THR A 46 6.22 2.56 -3.43
CA THR A 46 7.29 2.57 -4.43
C THR A 46 7.70 1.14 -4.85
N ARG A 47 7.42 0.14 -4.01
CA ARG A 47 7.76 -1.27 -4.28
C ARG A 47 6.52 -2.15 -4.19
N LYS A 48 6.43 -3.11 -5.13
CA LYS A 48 5.33 -4.08 -5.22
C LYS A 48 5.14 -4.90 -3.94
N HIS A 49 6.22 -5.41 -3.35
CA HIS A 49 6.14 -6.26 -2.16
C HIS A 49 5.60 -5.51 -0.94
N ASP A 50 5.91 -4.21 -0.82
CA ASP A 50 5.37 -3.37 0.26
C ASP A 50 3.86 -3.17 0.10
N CYS A 51 3.39 -2.94 -1.13
CA CYS A 51 1.97 -2.86 -1.45
C CYS A 51 1.22 -4.16 -1.14
N ILE A 52 1.79 -5.32 -1.50
CA ILE A 52 1.20 -6.65 -1.21
C ILE A 52 1.13 -6.88 0.30
N ARG A 53 2.21 -6.59 1.05
CA ARG A 53 2.20 -6.71 2.51
C ARG A 53 1.16 -5.80 3.14
N HIS A 54 1.03 -4.57 2.66
CA HIS A 54 -0.02 -3.65 3.11
C HIS A 54 -1.43 -4.17 2.80
N PHE A 55 -1.65 -4.71 1.60
CA PHE A 55 -2.95 -5.26 1.21
C PHE A 55 -3.40 -6.41 2.11
N ARG A 56 -2.46 -7.19 2.67
CA ARG A 56 -2.79 -8.23 3.66
C ARG A 56 -3.50 -7.69 4.89
N ILE A 57 -3.15 -6.49 5.35
CA ILE A 57 -3.81 -5.82 6.49
C ILE A 57 -5.27 -5.56 6.15
N HIS A 58 -5.54 -5.12 4.92
CA HIS A 58 -6.93 -4.99 4.48
C HIS A 58 -7.60 -6.34 4.47
N THR A 59 -7.05 -7.39 3.88
CA THR A 59 -7.73 -8.70 3.88
C THR A 59 -7.92 -9.33 5.26
N THR A 60 -7.02 -9.10 6.22
CA THR A 60 -7.12 -9.65 7.59
C THR A 60 -7.99 -8.78 8.51
N VAL A 61 -8.20 -7.51 8.18
CA VAL A 61 -9.05 -6.53 8.92
C VAL A 61 -10.33 -6.14 8.14
N SER A 62 -10.46 -6.60 6.90
CA SER A 62 -11.51 -6.31 5.90
C SER A 62 -12.87 -6.65 6.48
N PRO A 63 -13.86 -5.77 6.27
CA PRO A 63 -14.70 -5.35 7.35
C PRO A 63 -15.48 -6.56 7.82
N ARG A 64 -15.50 -6.77 9.13
CA ARG A 64 -16.55 -7.54 9.79
C ARG A 64 -17.95 -6.96 9.53
N ARG A 65 -18.20 -6.19 8.46
CA ARG A 65 -19.48 -5.57 8.08
C ARG A 65 -20.04 -6.15 6.78
N PRO A 66 -20.37 -7.45 6.77
CA PRO A 66 -21.04 -8.05 5.62
C PRO A 66 -22.46 -7.51 5.44
N LEU A 67 -23.04 -6.91 6.48
CA LEU A 67 -24.44 -6.51 6.50
C LEU A 67 -24.60 -5.06 6.01
N ALA A 68 -25.38 -4.88 4.94
CA ALA A 68 -25.79 -3.59 4.42
C ALA A 68 -27.27 -3.37 4.72
N CYS A 69 -27.68 -2.11 4.93
CA CYS A 69 -29.09 -1.76 5.03
C CYS A 69 -29.79 -2.06 3.68
N PRO A 70 -30.94 -2.74 3.67
CA PRO A 70 -31.66 -3.06 2.43
C PRO A 70 -32.37 -1.84 1.81
N ALA A 71 -32.46 -0.71 2.52
CA ALA A 71 -33.12 0.49 2.01
C ALA A 71 -32.28 1.18 0.91
N PRO A 72 -32.85 1.47 -0.28
CA PRO A 72 -32.12 2.05 -1.41
C PRO A 72 -31.64 3.50 -1.15
N SER A 73 -32.16 4.17 -0.12
CA SER A 73 -31.72 5.50 0.31
C SER A 73 -30.63 5.47 1.40
N CYS A 74 -30.22 4.30 1.91
CA CYS A 74 -29.29 4.18 3.03
C CYS A 74 -28.03 3.37 2.69
N ALA A 75 -26.88 4.03 2.63
CA ALA A 75 -25.58 3.39 2.32
C ALA A 75 -24.83 2.84 3.56
N ARG A 76 -25.52 2.63 4.70
CA ARG A 76 -24.85 2.22 5.96
C ARG A 76 -24.59 0.71 6.01
N ARG A 77 -23.44 0.35 6.61
CA ARG A 77 -22.96 -1.04 6.78
C ARG A 77 -22.63 -1.35 8.24
N PHE A 78 -23.00 -2.54 8.70
CA PHE A 78 -22.98 -2.93 10.12
C PHE A 78 -22.14 -4.17 10.37
N SER A 79 -21.45 -4.19 11.52
CA SER A 79 -20.57 -5.30 11.89
C SER A 79 -21.24 -6.50 12.54
N ARG A 80 -22.47 -6.31 13.01
CA ARG A 80 -23.27 -7.33 13.71
C ARG A 80 -24.73 -7.12 13.34
N GLN A 81 -25.50 -8.21 13.26
CA GLN A 81 -26.92 -8.16 12.88
C GLN A 81 -27.75 -7.33 13.86
N SER A 82 -27.47 -7.40 15.16
CA SER A 82 -28.16 -6.60 16.18
C SER A 82 -27.97 -5.09 16.01
N ALA A 83 -26.87 -4.65 15.40
CA ALA A 83 -26.63 -3.25 15.10
C ALA A 83 -27.36 -2.78 13.82
N LEU A 84 -27.64 -3.70 12.89
CA LEU A 84 -28.48 -3.43 11.71
C LEU A 84 -29.96 -3.45 12.08
N ASP A 85 -30.39 -4.35 12.96
CA ASP A 85 -31.80 -4.48 13.37
C ASP A 85 -32.32 -3.24 14.11
N ARG A 86 -31.47 -2.62 14.94
CA ARG A 86 -31.80 -1.37 15.67
C ARG A 86 -31.52 -0.09 14.85
N HIS A 87 -30.86 -0.21 13.70
CA HIS A 87 -30.47 0.95 12.89
C HIS A 87 -31.66 1.53 12.14
#